data_AF-A0A256A7S2-F1
#
_entry.id   AF-A0A256A7S2-F1
#
_cell.length_a   1.000
_cell.length_b   1.000
_cell.length_c   1.000
_cell.angle_alpha   90.00
_cell.angle_beta   90.00
_cell.angle_gamma   90.00
#
_symmetry.space_group_name_H-M   'P 1'
#
loop_
_entity.id
_entity.type
_entity.pdbx_description
1 polymer ?
#
loop_
_entity_poly.entity_id
_entity_poly.type
_entity_poly.pdbx_seq_one_letter_code
_entity_poly.pdbx_strand_id
1 'polypeptide(L)'
;MIIRNLILQVIFLFILSYQKTQAQECRSYKVINIDSTKSYYLILVKNEDVKSLIISSKRRVKSNQKIAISKSYYLKLSKSKLLKDLPHNFEEIPTKLMFEGKLIWTNKDDFSVYSTKNLKGLNYVKKCHCPF
;
A
#
# COMPACT_ATOMS: atom_id res chain seq x y z
N MET A 1 29.47 -22.78 33.18
CA MET A 1 29.42 -21.37 32.70
C MET A 1 29.04 -21.25 31.22
N ILE A 2 29.50 -22.17 30.34
CA ILE A 2 29.27 -22.14 28.88
C ILE A 2 27.78 -22.25 28.48
N ILE A 3 27.01 -23.13 29.12
CA ILE A 3 25.59 -23.37 28.77
C ILE A 3 24.71 -22.12 28.97
N ARG A 4 24.99 -21.31 29.99
CA ARG A 4 24.24 -20.07 30.30
C ARG A 4 24.44 -19.00 29.22
N ASN A 5 25.65 -18.89 28.66
CA ASN A 5 25.92 -17.97 27.55
C ASN A 5 25.23 -18.41 26.25
N LEU A 6 25.12 -19.71 26.02
CA LEU A 6 24.49 -20.27 24.83
C LEU A 6 22.97 -20.03 24.85
N ILE A 7 22.32 -20.18 26.01
CA ILE A 7 20.89 -19.85 26.18
C ILE A 7 20.61 -18.37 25.93
N LEU A 8 21.46 -17.47 26.45
CA LEU A 8 21.31 -16.02 26.24
C LEU A 8 21.46 -15.62 24.76
N GLN A 9 22.39 -16.23 24.04
CA GLN A 9 22.58 -15.98 22.60
C GLN A 9 21.38 -16.45 21.76
N VAL A 10 20.79 -17.60 22.10
CA VAL A 10 19.58 -18.10 21.42
C VAL A 10 18.38 -17.20 21.71
N ILE A 11 18.19 -16.75 22.96
CA ILE A 11 17.11 -15.80 23.31
C ILE A 11 17.30 -14.47 22.56
N PHE A 12 18.53 -13.97 22.45
CA PHE A 12 18.84 -12.74 21.72
C PHE A 12 18.54 -12.87 20.21
N LEU A 13 18.86 -14.02 19.60
CA LEU A 13 18.48 -14.31 18.21
C LEU A 13 16.96 -14.40 18.02
N PHE A 14 16.24 -14.98 18.98
CA PHE A 14 14.77 -15.00 18.95
C PHE A 14 14.18 -13.58 19.04
N ILE A 15 14.68 -12.72 19.92
CA ILE A 15 14.25 -11.31 20.03
C ILE A 15 14.52 -10.54 18.73
N LEU A 16 15.72 -10.69 18.14
CA LEU A 16 16.08 -10.04 16.88
C LEU A 16 15.24 -10.54 15.70
N SER A 17 14.92 -11.83 15.66
CA SER A 17 14.03 -12.38 14.63
C SER A 17 12.59 -11.87 14.77
N TYR A 18 12.12 -11.65 16.00
CA TYR A 18 10.80 -11.11 16.28
C TYR A 18 10.66 -9.65 15.78
N GLN A 19 11.72 -8.85 15.89
CA GLN A 19 11.73 -7.45 15.45
C GLN A 19 11.68 -7.30 13.93
N LYS A 20 12.19 -8.26 13.15
CA LYS A 20 12.15 -8.20 11.67
C LYS A 20 10.75 -8.33 11.08
N THR A 21 9.76 -8.65 11.91
CA THR A 21 8.34 -8.76 11.56
C THR A 21 7.51 -7.54 11.93
N GLN A 22 8.12 -6.36 12.12
CA GLN A 22 7.38 -5.10 12.11
C GLN A 22 6.75 -4.87 10.73
N ALA A 23 5.55 -5.42 10.64
CA ALA A 23 4.56 -5.30 9.60
C ALA A 23 4.42 -3.85 9.14
N GLN A 24 4.39 -3.61 7.81
CA GLN A 24 3.95 -2.36 7.17
C GLN A 24 3.00 -1.58 8.08
N GLU A 25 3.52 -0.51 8.69
CA GLU A 25 2.80 0.27 9.68
C GLU A 25 1.68 1.06 9.00
N CYS A 26 0.58 1.23 9.72
CA CYS A 26 -0.52 2.05 9.25
C CYS A 26 -0.11 3.52 9.39
N ARG A 27 -0.15 4.28 8.29
CA ARG A 27 0.22 5.71 8.29
C ARG A 27 -0.94 6.57 7.83
N SER A 28 -0.95 7.85 8.19
CA SER A 28 -1.94 8.82 7.72
C SER A 28 -1.60 9.27 6.31
N TYR A 29 -2.53 9.08 5.37
CA TYR A 29 -2.37 9.48 3.98
C TYR A 29 -3.48 10.44 3.57
N LYS A 30 -3.11 11.57 2.98
CA LYS A 30 -4.05 12.54 2.38
C LYS A 30 -4.38 12.11 0.96
N VAL A 31 -5.67 12.03 0.64
CA VAL A 31 -6.12 11.77 -0.74
C VAL A 31 -5.89 13.01 -1.59
N ILE A 32 -5.11 12.88 -2.66
CA ILE A 32 -4.82 13.96 -3.61
C ILE A 32 -5.81 13.93 -4.77
N ASN A 33 -6.00 12.75 -5.35
CA ASN A 33 -6.81 12.59 -6.54
C ASN A 33 -7.52 11.22 -6.52
N ILE A 34 -8.70 11.16 -7.12
CA ILE A 34 -9.47 9.94 -7.30
C ILE A 34 -9.89 9.86 -8.76
N ASP A 35 -9.36 8.86 -9.44
CA ASP A 35 -9.69 8.51 -10.80
C ASP A 35 -10.41 7.15 -10.85
N SER A 36 -11.03 6.85 -11.98
CA SER A 36 -11.63 5.53 -12.20
C SER A 36 -11.42 5.01 -13.62
N THR A 37 -11.44 3.69 -13.74
CA THR A 37 -11.48 2.93 -14.99
C THR A 37 -12.77 2.12 -15.06
N LYS A 38 -12.90 1.15 -15.98
CA LYS A 38 -14.10 0.30 -16.04
C LYS A 38 -14.29 -0.49 -14.73
N SER A 39 -13.22 -1.11 -14.23
CA SER A 39 -13.31 -2.06 -13.11
C SER A 39 -12.61 -1.60 -11.82
N TYR A 40 -11.87 -0.49 -11.85
CA TYR A 40 -11.06 -0.05 -10.72
C TYR A 40 -11.19 1.45 -10.41
N TYR A 41 -10.83 1.80 -9.18
CA TYR A 41 -10.52 3.16 -8.75
C TYR A 41 -9.01 3.30 -8.62
N LEU A 42 -8.51 4.45 -9.05
CA LEU A 42 -7.11 4.85 -8.99
C LEU A 42 -7.03 6.02 -8.00
N ILE A 43 -6.49 5.76 -6.81
CA ILE A 43 -6.57 6.69 -5.70
C ILE A 43 -5.15 7.15 -5.39
N LEU A 44 -4.82 8.38 -5.78
CA LEU A 44 -3.53 8.98 -5.48
C LEU A 44 -3.57 9.54 -4.07
N VAL A 45 -2.65 9.08 -3.23
CA VAL A 45 -2.50 9.55 -1.86
C VAL A 45 -1.09 10.05 -1.61
N LYS A 46 -0.91 10.89 -0.61
CA LYS A 46 0.41 11.25 -0.07
C LYS A 46 0.50 11.10 1.43
N ASN A 47 1.67 10.70 1.88
CA ASN A 47 2.11 10.86 3.26
C ASN A 47 3.36 11.75 3.16
N GLU A 48 3.30 12.93 3.79
CA GLU A 48 4.34 13.95 3.65
C GLU A 48 4.59 14.27 2.16
N ASP A 49 5.81 14.05 1.67
CA ASP A 49 6.20 14.28 0.27
C ASP A 49 6.14 13.01 -0.59
N VAL A 50 5.86 11.86 0.01
CA VAL A 50 5.82 10.57 -0.69
C VAL A 50 4.43 10.34 -1.28
N LYS A 51 4.35 10.30 -2.61
CA LYS A 51 3.13 9.96 -3.35
C LYS A 51 3.01 8.45 -3.54
N SER A 52 1.79 7.95 -3.46
CA SER A 52 1.47 6.53 -3.62
C SER A 52 0.16 6.37 -4.35
N LEU A 53 0.14 5.51 -5.35
CA LEU A 53 -1.09 5.20 -6.08
C LEU A 53 -1.70 3.90 -5.55
N ILE A 54 -2.96 3.97 -5.12
CA ILE A 54 -3.71 2.81 -4.68
C ILE A 54 -4.66 2.37 -5.79
N ILE A 55 -4.57 1.10 -6.18
CA ILE A 55 -5.53 0.46 -7.09
C ILE A 55 -6.55 -0.33 -6.26
N SER A 56 -7.84 0.00 -6.41
CA SER A 56 -8.93 -0.61 -5.65
C SER A 56 -10.05 -1.06 -6.58
N SER A 57 -10.41 -2.35 -6.56
CA SER A 57 -11.48 -2.88 -7.42
C SER A 57 -12.83 -2.22 -7.10
N LYS A 58 -13.60 -1.87 -8.13
CA LYS A 58 -15.00 -1.43 -7.99
C LYS A 58 -15.81 -2.60 -7.43
N ARG A 59 -16.22 -2.48 -6.17
CA ARG A 59 -17.13 -3.43 -5.52
C ARG A 59 -18.27 -2.65 -4.88
N ARG A 60 -19.48 -3.18 -5.00
CA ARG A 60 -20.64 -2.64 -4.28
C ARG A 60 -20.48 -2.97 -2.80
N VAL A 61 -20.28 -1.94 -1.98
CA VAL A 61 -20.20 -2.06 -0.53
C VAL A 61 -21.13 -1.03 0.06
N LYS A 62 -22.05 -1.46 0.93
CA LYS A 62 -22.84 -0.56 1.77
C LYS A 62 -21.92 -0.07 2.89
N SER A 63 -21.34 1.11 2.73
CA SER A 63 -20.58 1.79 3.78
C SER A 63 -20.88 3.28 3.70
N ASN A 64 -20.94 3.91 4.87
CA ASN A 64 -21.27 5.33 4.99
C ASN A 64 -20.02 6.22 4.92
N GLN A 65 -18.82 5.64 4.92
CA GLN A 65 -17.57 6.39 4.95
C GLN A 65 -16.83 6.29 3.62
N LYS A 66 -17.28 7.09 2.64
CA LYS A 66 -16.58 7.25 1.37
C LYS A 66 -15.34 8.12 1.58
N ILE A 67 -14.22 7.75 0.97
CA ILE A 67 -13.04 8.61 0.95
C ILE A 67 -13.31 9.86 0.12
N ALA A 68 -12.72 10.99 0.52
CA ALA A 68 -12.85 12.26 -0.17
C ALA A 68 -11.48 12.86 -0.45
N ILE A 69 -11.38 13.60 -1.56
CA ILE A 69 -10.21 14.38 -1.91
C ILE A 69 -9.89 15.37 -0.77
N SER A 70 -8.61 15.61 -0.54
CA SER A 70 -8.07 16.46 0.53
C SER A 70 -8.30 15.98 1.97
N LYS A 71 -8.97 14.84 2.19
CA LYS A 71 -9.08 14.22 3.52
C LYS A 71 -7.97 13.20 3.77
N SER A 72 -7.60 13.07 5.03
CA SER A 72 -6.59 12.10 5.49
C SER A 72 -7.22 10.85 6.06
N TYR A 73 -6.62 9.69 5.76
CA TYR A 73 -7.06 8.39 6.22
C TYR A 73 -5.86 7.54 6.64
N TYR A 74 -6.03 6.75 7.69
CA TYR A 74 -5.02 5.80 8.13
C TYR A 74 -5.06 4.55 7.24
N LEU A 75 -4.04 4.39 6.40
CA LEU A 75 -3.97 3.30 5.43
C LEU A 75 -2.74 2.45 5.69
N LYS A 76 -2.92 1.14 5.61
CA LYS A 76 -1.83 0.19 5.48
C LYS A 76 -1.67 -0.16 4.02
N LEU A 77 -0.60 0.36 3.41
CA LEU A 77 -0.27 0.10 2.01
C LEU A 77 0.57 -1.17 1.91
N SER A 78 0.20 -2.04 0.98
CA SER A 78 0.97 -3.23 0.63
C SER A 78 1.31 -3.17 -0.85
N LYS A 79 2.57 -3.44 -1.21
CA LYS A 79 3.04 -3.48 -2.61
C LYS A 79 2.05 -4.30 -3.43
N SER A 80 1.53 -3.70 -4.50
CA SER A 80 0.49 -4.34 -5.29
C SER A 80 1.02 -5.61 -5.94
N LYS A 81 0.30 -6.74 -5.80
CA LYS A 81 0.64 -7.97 -6.54
C LYS A 81 0.47 -7.80 -8.05
N LEU A 82 -0.32 -6.83 -8.50
CA LEU A 82 -0.47 -6.51 -9.93
C LEU A 82 0.87 -6.17 -10.60
N LEU A 83 1.85 -5.67 -9.84
CA LEU A 83 3.19 -5.41 -10.37
C LEU A 83 4.06 -6.68 -10.44
N LYS A 84 3.72 -7.74 -9.68
CA LYS A 84 4.49 -9.01 -9.69
C LYS A 84 4.23 -9.84 -10.94
N ASP A 85 3.07 -9.64 -11.57
CA ASP A 85 2.70 -10.31 -12.81
C ASP A 85 3.17 -9.53 -14.05
N LEU A 86 3.82 -8.36 -13.86
CA LEU A 86 4.49 -7.66 -14.95
C LEU A 86 5.83 -8.35 -15.23
N PRO A 87 6.17 -8.62 -16.50
CA PRO A 87 7.43 -9.26 -16.85
C PRO A 87 8.60 -8.44 -16.28
N HIS A 88 9.59 -9.12 -15.70
CA HIS A 88 10.79 -8.52 -15.06
C HIS A 88 11.55 -7.56 -15.98
N ASN A 89 11.33 -7.68 -17.29
CA ASN A 89 11.89 -6.86 -18.36
C ASN A 89 11.33 -5.41 -18.37
N PHE A 90 10.40 -5.08 -17.47
CA PHE A 90 9.88 -3.71 -17.29
C PHE A 90 10.92 -2.73 -16.70
N GLU A 91 12.11 -3.18 -16.30
CA GLU A 91 13.25 -2.28 -16.02
C GLU A 91 13.86 -1.71 -17.31
N GLU A 92 13.67 -2.37 -18.47
CA GLU A 92 14.00 -1.85 -19.80
C GLU A 92 12.81 -1.09 -20.41
N ILE A 93 12.43 -0.03 -19.70
CA ILE A 93 11.64 1.14 -20.14
C ILE A 93 10.31 0.87 -20.88
N PRO A 94 9.23 0.59 -20.14
CA PRO A 94 7.90 1.08 -20.49
C PRO A 94 7.77 2.48 -19.88
N THR A 95 7.96 3.52 -20.69
CA THR A 95 7.77 4.94 -20.29
C THR A 95 6.38 5.24 -19.74
N LYS A 96 5.43 4.31 -19.86
CA LYS A 96 4.00 4.45 -19.57
C LYS A 96 3.43 3.12 -19.07
N LEU A 97 2.84 3.11 -17.89
CA LEU A 97 1.99 2.00 -17.42
C LEU A 97 0.55 2.28 -17.83
N MET A 98 0.02 1.45 -18.71
CA MET A 98 -1.38 1.47 -19.12
C MET A 98 -2.17 0.41 -18.34
N PHE A 99 -3.36 0.75 -17.88
CA PHE A 99 -4.24 -0.17 -17.18
C PHE A 99 -5.69 0.11 -17.60
N GLU A 100 -6.36 -0.91 -18.15
CA GLU A 100 -7.68 -0.77 -18.78
C GLU A 100 -7.76 0.42 -19.77
N GLY A 101 -6.71 0.65 -20.55
CA GLY A 101 -6.64 1.74 -21.53
C GLY A 101 -6.40 3.13 -20.95
N LYS A 102 -6.23 3.26 -19.62
CA LYS A 102 -5.89 4.51 -18.95
C LYS A 102 -4.40 4.55 -18.61
N LEU A 103 -3.76 5.67 -18.89
CA LEU A 103 -2.39 5.94 -18.47
C LEU A 103 -2.36 6.14 -16.95
N ILE A 104 -1.72 5.22 -16.24
CA ILE A 104 -1.65 5.19 -14.78
C ILE A 104 -0.36 5.80 -14.24
N TRP A 105 0.74 5.59 -14.94
CA TRP A 105 2.06 6.01 -14.48
C TRP A 105 2.92 6.33 -15.69
N THR A 106 3.71 7.37 -15.60
CA THR A 106 4.81 7.65 -16.52
C THR A 106 6.13 7.61 -15.77
N ASN A 107 7.24 7.42 -16.48
CA ASN A 107 8.57 7.53 -15.90
C ASN A 107 8.89 8.89 -15.24
N LYS A 108 8.02 9.89 -15.42
CA LYS A 108 8.11 11.20 -14.77
C LYS A 108 7.33 11.27 -13.44
N ASP A 109 6.54 10.26 -13.13
CA ASP A 109 5.68 10.23 -11.95
C ASP A 109 6.36 9.49 -10.80
N ASP A 110 6.77 10.23 -9.76
CA ASP A 110 7.44 9.71 -8.57
C ASP A 110 6.49 8.99 -7.59
N PHE A 111 5.67 8.04 -8.05
CA PHE A 111 4.84 7.25 -7.15
C PHE A 111 4.89 5.75 -7.42
N SER A 112 4.96 4.99 -6.33
CA SER A 112 4.85 3.52 -6.34
C SER A 112 3.38 3.08 -6.30
N VAL A 113 3.09 1.90 -6.88
CA VAL A 113 1.74 1.32 -6.93
C VAL A 113 1.49 0.36 -5.78
N TYR A 114 0.39 0.57 -5.07
CA TYR A 114 -0.01 -0.14 -3.86
C TYR A 114 -1.44 -0.67 -3.94
N SER A 115 -1.72 -1.58 -3.02
CA SER A 115 -3.06 -2.04 -2.66
C SER A 115 -3.25 -1.85 -1.16
N THR A 116 -4.51 -1.77 -0.71
CA THR A 116 -4.80 -1.71 0.72
C THR A 116 -6.07 -2.48 1.05
N LYS A 117 -6.08 -3.13 2.22
CA LYS A 117 -7.28 -3.78 2.78
C LYS A 117 -8.17 -2.80 3.56
N ASN A 118 -7.68 -1.58 3.80
CA ASN A 118 -8.43 -0.50 4.46
C ASN A 118 -9.43 0.19 3.51
N LEU A 119 -9.37 -0.11 2.21
CA LEU A 119 -10.33 0.38 1.22
C LEU A 119 -11.03 -0.78 0.53
N LYS A 120 -12.33 -0.62 0.28
CA LYS A 120 -13.10 -1.47 -0.63
C LYS A 120 -13.81 -0.57 -1.65
N GLY A 121 -13.28 -0.51 -2.87
CA GLY A 121 -13.64 0.55 -3.80
C GLY A 121 -13.19 1.90 -3.24
N LEU A 122 -14.13 2.86 -3.14
CA LEU A 122 -13.93 4.16 -2.49
C LEU A 122 -14.36 4.19 -1.03
N ASN A 123 -14.78 3.07 -0.46
CA ASN A 123 -15.23 3.04 0.91
C ASN A 123 -14.05 2.77 1.85
N TYR A 124 -13.88 3.65 2.82
CA TYR A 124 -12.95 3.44 3.92
C TYR A 124 -13.54 2.39 4.86
N VAL A 125 -12.76 1.35 5.10
CA VAL A 125 -13.09 0.23 5.97
C VAL A 125 -11.99 0.17 7.03
N LYS A 126 -12.28 0.73 8.20
CA LYS A 126 -11.38 0.66 9.35
C LYS A 126 -11.26 -0.82 9.76
N LYS A 127 -10.10 -1.44 9.51
CA LYS A 127 -9.74 -2.72 10.10
C LYS A 127 -8.91 -2.47 11.36
N CYS A 128 -9.19 -3.22 12.43
CA CYS A 128 -8.84 -2.95 13.83
C CYS A 128 -7.35 -2.76 14.21
N HIS A 129 -6.40 -2.53 13.30
CA HIS A 129 -4.96 -2.45 13.63
C HIS A 129 -4.28 -1.22 13.02
N CYS A 130 -4.87 -0.04 13.21
CA CYS A 130 -4.19 1.25 13.03
C CYS A 130 -4.26 1.96 14.38
N PRO A 131 -3.15 2.07 15.14
CA PRO A 131 -3.15 2.81 16.40
C PRO A 131 -3.43 4.29 16.13
N PHE A 132 -4.02 4.95 17.13
CA PHE A 132 -4.37 6.37 17.12
C PHE A 132 -3.16 7.23 17.46
#